data_AF-A0A2N5IA52-F1
#
_entry.id   AF-A0A2N5IA52-F1
#
_cell.length_a   1.000
_cell.length_b   1.000
_cell.length_c   1.000
_cell.angle_alpha   90.00
_cell.angle_beta   90.00
_cell.angle_gamma   90.00
#
_symmetry.space_group_name_H-M   'P 1'
#
loop_
_entity.id
_entity.type
_entity.pdbx_description
1 polymer ?
#
loop_
_entity_poly.entity_id
_entity_poly.type
_entity_poly.pdbx_seq_one_letter_code
_entity_poly.pdbx_strand_id
1 'polypeptide(L)'
;MRCKIENKIDLQGEKRYNNDRSPYFIVNECMKIDYITHTQQRGAFMMMNHWNVPVVVLSTVKQLVQPLFKNKNLTIVYDEWIELLSQSKIDDTTENRTLLESVMKRLEDKNADYHIMNLEGLISASAFEEESIPLREKMKKVYERGDFESYRSLYQEDINKMKLLFLEMTRHVSSMQVGELIVFKYGKEVSFYDLWNEFYMETRGVIVDLRRMELVASPYRKFFNFNEKPFTSVERITQLLKEAKEIVIKNKEDGSMVSVTKYNGQIIVATPGSMESSQAQWAKAFLSKHYQAFLDDMPSHITFIFEAIYPENRIVIDYQGEEKMVLTNMRSTLNGMYFEDTIVQFFGLMYKIPTPEVENKALSELIEEAQNKELHPADKKEGWVFTVKTLKEELMFKLKCEDYCEIHKVIGVANSPKVVFEQIVQDTFDDFIAKVPDVVKPLVYDIANVIWEYIQSLKKDVEHHLSLIPKEILFSKEEIENHMEFKQLVKEEIAPLIDDKLSKNKKTELEEALLSKAFGKEPFIDKYTEKEFQRLWSLIPSHLQNQKEFKKKEGRLLGFVHKQVPNAYKAIALEHARGFQVEILSLVDIKDIRFDFLKESKTEVIVEE
;
A
#
# COMPACT_ATOMS: atom_id res chain seq x y z
N MET A 1 27.69 -31.67 -20.20
CA MET A 1 29.01 -32.32 -20.45
C MET A 1 30.04 -31.24 -20.64
N ARG A 2 31.15 -31.32 -19.90
CA ARG A 2 32.27 -30.37 -19.77
C ARG A 2 32.58 -29.60 -21.06
N CYS A 3 32.27 -28.30 -21.10
CA CYS A 3 32.85 -27.41 -22.10
C CYS A 3 34.24 -26.99 -21.61
N LYS A 4 35.22 -27.11 -22.51
CA LYS A 4 36.66 -27.05 -22.23
C LYS A 4 37.10 -25.67 -21.71
N ILE A 5 37.28 -25.56 -20.40
CA ILE A 5 38.11 -24.52 -19.75
C ILE A 5 39.56 -25.05 -19.56
N GLU A 6 39.88 -26.24 -20.07
CA GLU A 6 41.24 -26.76 -20.09
C GLU A 6 41.90 -26.40 -21.43
N ASN A 7 42.54 -25.22 -21.46
CA ASN A 7 43.74 -24.86 -22.24
C ASN A 7 43.71 -23.37 -22.59
N LYS A 8 44.11 -22.50 -21.66
CA LYS A 8 44.86 -21.23 -21.92
C LYS A 8 45.10 -20.38 -20.66
N ILE A 9 45.43 -21.01 -19.54
CA ILE A 9 46.12 -20.29 -18.46
C ILE A 9 47.45 -20.99 -18.27
N ASP A 10 48.42 -20.61 -19.10
CA ASP A 10 49.81 -20.96 -18.88
C ASP A 10 50.37 -19.97 -17.86
N LEU A 11 50.42 -20.41 -16.59
CA LEU A 11 51.13 -19.73 -15.51
C LEU A 11 52.63 -19.98 -15.66
N GLN A 12 53.25 -19.46 -16.74
CA GLN A 12 54.70 -19.21 -16.85
C GLN A 12 55.06 -18.69 -18.25
N GLY A 13 55.77 -17.56 -18.29
CA GLY A 13 56.58 -17.18 -19.46
C GLY A 13 55.95 -16.16 -20.41
N GLU A 14 56.67 -15.04 -20.55
CA GLU A 14 56.42 -13.92 -21.45
C GLU A 14 56.07 -14.34 -22.90
N LYS A 15 54.82 -14.11 -23.33
CA LYS A 15 54.53 -13.77 -24.73
C LYS A 15 53.44 -12.70 -24.81
N ARG A 16 53.81 -11.55 -25.36
CA ARG A 16 52.93 -10.43 -25.70
C ARG A 16 51.80 -10.91 -26.62
N TYR A 17 50.58 -10.91 -26.11
CA TYR A 17 49.37 -10.84 -26.94
C TYR A 17 49.06 -9.36 -27.19
N ASN A 18 48.78 -9.01 -28.45
CA ASN A 18 48.32 -7.68 -28.84
C ASN A 18 47.05 -7.32 -28.05
N ASN A 19 47.18 -6.31 -27.18
CA ASN A 19 46.09 -5.54 -26.59
C ASN A 19 45.25 -4.94 -27.72
N ASP A 20 43.94 -5.22 -27.75
CA ASP A 20 42.91 -4.33 -28.34
C ASP A 20 41.46 -4.90 -28.28
N ARG A 21 41.20 -6.02 -27.59
CA ARG A 21 39.81 -6.44 -27.32
C ARG A 21 39.50 -6.28 -25.84
N SER A 22 38.67 -5.29 -25.53
CA SER A 22 38.12 -5.09 -24.19
C SER A 22 37.48 -6.40 -23.68
N PRO A 23 37.59 -6.74 -22.39
CA PRO A 23 36.84 -7.82 -21.75
C PRO A 23 35.34 -7.79 -22.10
N TYR A 24 34.78 -6.59 -22.31
CA TYR A 24 33.43 -6.34 -22.80
C TYR A 24 33.11 -7.04 -24.12
N PHE A 25 34.06 -7.08 -25.06
CA PHE A 25 33.88 -7.72 -26.35
C PHE A 25 33.82 -9.25 -26.22
N ILE A 26 34.61 -9.82 -25.30
CA ILE A 26 34.64 -11.26 -25.02
C ILE A 26 33.34 -11.68 -24.34
N VAL A 27 32.85 -10.90 -23.37
CA VAL A 27 31.58 -11.17 -22.68
C VAL A 27 30.38 -11.02 -23.62
N ASN A 28 30.35 -9.99 -24.48
CA ASN A 28 29.29 -9.84 -25.47
C ASN A 28 29.32 -10.92 -26.56
N GLU A 29 30.50 -11.33 -27.03
CA GLU A 29 30.63 -12.43 -27.99
C GLU A 29 30.26 -13.76 -27.33
N CYS A 30 30.70 -14.06 -26.12
CA CYS A 30 30.32 -15.27 -25.39
C CYS A 30 28.82 -15.29 -25.07
N MET A 31 28.23 -14.17 -24.61
CA MET A 31 26.79 -14.09 -24.37
C MET A 31 25.99 -14.16 -25.67
N LYS A 32 26.44 -13.56 -26.78
CA LYS A 32 25.80 -13.73 -28.09
C LYS A 32 25.93 -15.15 -28.62
N ILE A 33 27.08 -15.79 -28.45
CA ILE A 33 27.35 -17.16 -28.90
C ILE A 33 26.55 -18.16 -28.07
N ASP A 34 26.50 -18.03 -26.74
CA ASP A 34 25.64 -18.86 -25.87
C ASP A 34 24.15 -18.57 -26.14
N TYR A 35 23.77 -17.31 -26.36
CA TYR A 35 22.39 -16.95 -26.73
C TYR A 35 21.97 -17.55 -28.07
N ILE A 36 22.81 -17.48 -29.11
CA ILE A 36 22.53 -18.03 -30.46
C ILE A 36 22.58 -19.57 -30.45
N THR A 37 23.55 -20.17 -29.75
CA THR A 37 23.68 -21.64 -29.71
C THR A 37 22.63 -22.30 -28.81
N HIS A 38 22.23 -21.68 -27.69
CA HIS A 38 21.11 -22.19 -26.88
C HIS A 38 19.75 -21.97 -27.52
N THR A 39 19.52 -20.87 -28.25
CA THR A 39 18.26 -20.67 -29.00
C THR A 39 18.13 -21.62 -30.20
N GLN A 40 19.23 -21.94 -30.90
CA GLN A 40 19.20 -22.90 -32.01
C GLN A 40 19.09 -24.37 -31.56
N GLN A 41 19.62 -24.74 -30.38
CA GLN A 41 19.48 -26.11 -29.85
C GLN A 41 18.16 -26.35 -29.09
N ARG A 42 17.43 -25.31 -28.68
CA ARG A 42 16.12 -25.42 -27.98
C ARG A 42 14.91 -25.06 -28.84
N GLY A 43 14.95 -25.36 -30.13
CA GLY A 43 13.82 -25.19 -31.06
C GLY A 43 12.56 -26.03 -30.79
N ALA A 44 12.30 -26.51 -29.56
CA ALA A 44 11.16 -27.40 -29.29
C ALA A 44 10.60 -27.42 -27.85
N PHE A 45 10.97 -26.48 -26.95
CA PHE A 45 10.37 -26.43 -25.61
C PHE A 45 9.74 -25.07 -25.34
N MET A 46 8.43 -24.97 -25.55
CA MET A 46 7.60 -23.85 -25.09
C MET A 46 7.60 -23.82 -23.55
N MET A 47 8.53 -23.10 -22.94
CA MET A 47 8.22 -22.45 -21.66
C MET A 47 7.12 -21.44 -21.98
N MET A 48 6.00 -21.47 -21.25
CA MET A 48 4.93 -20.49 -21.46
C MET A 48 5.52 -19.08 -21.28
N ASN A 49 5.40 -18.26 -22.34
CA ASN A 49 5.99 -16.92 -22.42
C ASN A 49 5.18 -15.94 -21.55
N HIS A 50 5.45 -15.93 -20.25
CA HIS A 50 4.75 -15.08 -19.28
C HIS A 50 5.42 -13.73 -19.01
N TRP A 51 6.73 -13.63 -19.27
CA TRP A 51 7.54 -12.47 -18.91
C TRP A 51 7.15 -11.16 -19.61
N ASN A 52 6.54 -11.25 -20.81
CA ASN A 52 6.11 -10.08 -21.57
C ASN A 52 4.61 -9.76 -21.38
N VAL A 53 3.91 -10.43 -20.47
CA VAL A 53 2.48 -10.19 -20.19
C VAL A 53 2.19 -8.72 -19.88
N PRO A 54 3.00 -7.97 -19.12
CA PRO A 54 2.77 -6.53 -18.92
C PRO A 54 2.76 -5.72 -20.23
N VAL A 55 3.67 -6.03 -21.17
CA VAL A 55 3.69 -5.39 -22.49
C VAL A 55 2.46 -5.78 -23.31
N VAL A 56 2.03 -7.05 -23.24
CA VAL A 56 0.82 -7.51 -23.92
C VAL A 56 -0.42 -6.78 -23.39
N VAL A 57 -0.59 -6.70 -22.07
CA VAL A 57 -1.70 -5.97 -21.42
C VAL A 57 -1.73 -4.52 -21.87
N LEU A 58 -0.60 -3.81 -21.77
CA LEU A 58 -0.50 -2.43 -22.22
C LEU A 58 -0.79 -2.27 -23.73
N SER A 59 -0.31 -3.21 -24.55
CA SER A 59 -0.51 -3.16 -26.00
C SER A 59 -1.99 -3.35 -26.36
N THR A 60 -2.69 -4.22 -25.62
CA THR A 60 -4.14 -4.42 -25.76
C THR A 60 -4.89 -3.15 -25.36
N VAL A 61 -4.56 -2.55 -24.21
CA VAL A 61 -5.16 -1.27 -23.78
C VAL A 61 -4.98 -0.21 -24.86
N LYS A 62 -3.74 -0.01 -25.34
CA LYS A 62 -3.41 0.98 -26.36
C LYS A 62 -4.19 0.78 -27.66
N GLN A 63 -4.27 -0.47 -28.15
CA GLN A 63 -5.02 -0.80 -29.37
C GLN A 63 -6.53 -0.56 -29.22
N LEU A 64 -7.12 -0.90 -28.08
CA LEU A 64 -8.54 -0.67 -27.83
C LEU A 64 -8.88 0.82 -27.64
N VAL A 65 -7.92 1.60 -27.11
CA VAL A 65 -8.08 3.03 -26.86
C VAL A 65 -7.89 3.87 -28.12
N GLN A 66 -6.98 3.47 -29.01
CA GLN A 66 -6.59 4.26 -30.18
C GLN A 66 -7.78 4.71 -31.07
N PRO A 67 -8.77 3.86 -31.41
CA PRO A 67 -9.94 4.28 -32.19
C PRO A 67 -10.85 5.30 -31.48
N LEU A 68 -10.77 5.39 -30.15
CA LEU A 68 -11.63 6.28 -29.34
C LEU A 68 -11.17 7.74 -29.41
N PHE A 69 -9.91 7.98 -29.79
CA PHE A 69 -9.38 9.31 -30.02
C PHE A 69 -9.85 9.84 -31.39
N LYS A 70 -10.98 10.56 -31.39
CA LYS A 70 -11.61 11.20 -32.56
C LYS A 70 -10.72 12.28 -33.23
N ASN A 71 -9.67 11.87 -33.95
CA ASN A 71 -8.68 12.72 -34.63
C ASN A 71 -7.79 13.58 -33.70
N LYS A 72 -7.65 13.20 -32.43
CA LYS A 72 -6.66 13.80 -31.52
C LYS A 72 -5.45 12.88 -31.41
N ASN A 73 -4.27 13.45 -31.17
CA ASN A 73 -3.10 12.65 -30.81
C ASN A 73 -3.40 11.91 -29.50
N LEU A 74 -3.19 10.59 -29.51
CA LEU A 74 -3.25 9.75 -28.32
C LEU A 74 -2.23 10.30 -27.30
N THR A 75 -2.69 10.70 -26.13
CA THR A 75 -1.81 11.06 -25.01
C THR A 75 -1.00 9.83 -24.61
N ILE A 76 0.21 10.00 -24.07
CA ILE A 76 0.99 8.87 -23.53
C ILE A 76 0.83 8.93 -22.02
N VAL A 77 -0.37 8.65 -21.52
CA VAL A 77 -0.67 8.65 -20.08
C VAL A 77 -1.53 7.42 -19.81
N TYR A 78 -0.97 6.46 -19.07
CA TYR A 78 -1.63 5.16 -18.84
C TYR A 78 -2.99 5.31 -18.13
N ASP A 79 -3.07 6.15 -17.11
CA ASP A 79 -4.31 6.33 -16.35
C ASP A 79 -5.43 6.92 -17.22
N GLU A 80 -5.11 7.84 -18.13
CA GLU A 80 -6.08 8.36 -19.11
C GLU A 80 -6.55 7.27 -20.08
N TRP A 81 -5.67 6.33 -20.47
CA TRP A 81 -6.05 5.20 -21.32
C TRP A 81 -7.04 4.28 -20.61
N ILE A 82 -6.78 3.94 -19.34
CA ILE A 82 -7.64 3.09 -18.53
C ILE A 82 -8.98 3.78 -18.26
N GLU A 83 -8.97 5.06 -17.90
CA GLU A 83 -10.19 5.84 -17.67
C GLU A 83 -11.04 5.88 -18.94
N LEU A 84 -10.44 6.25 -20.09
CA LEU A 84 -11.18 6.33 -21.34
C LEU A 84 -11.73 4.97 -21.78
N LEU A 85 -10.94 3.90 -21.66
CA LEU A 85 -11.37 2.55 -22.03
C LEU A 85 -12.50 2.06 -21.11
N SER A 86 -12.44 2.36 -19.81
CA SER A 86 -13.47 1.94 -18.86
C SER A 86 -14.83 2.59 -19.16
N GLN A 87 -14.84 3.87 -19.53
CA GLN A 87 -16.07 4.64 -19.79
C GLN A 87 -16.62 4.45 -21.22
N SER A 88 -15.80 4.00 -22.15
CA SER A 88 -16.17 3.92 -23.58
C SER A 88 -16.69 2.56 -24.00
N LYS A 89 -17.56 2.53 -25.01
CA LYS A 89 -17.87 1.29 -25.74
C LYS A 89 -16.81 1.06 -26.81
N ILE A 90 -16.44 -0.20 -27.01
CA ILE A 90 -15.62 -0.65 -28.15
C ILE A 90 -16.50 -1.35 -29.17
N ASP A 91 -16.10 -1.26 -30.44
CA ASP A 91 -16.78 -1.92 -31.55
C ASP A 91 -16.57 -3.44 -31.49
N ASP A 92 -17.64 -4.18 -31.79
CA ASP A 92 -17.62 -5.64 -31.85
C ASP A 92 -17.05 -6.13 -33.18
N THR A 93 -15.71 -6.11 -33.28
CA THR A 93 -14.96 -6.61 -34.44
C THR A 93 -14.25 -7.92 -34.11
N THR A 94 -14.02 -8.76 -35.12
CA THR A 94 -13.23 -10.00 -34.96
C THR A 94 -11.82 -9.74 -34.41
N GLU A 95 -11.23 -8.60 -34.80
CA GLU A 95 -9.91 -8.17 -34.32
C GLU A 95 -9.92 -7.89 -32.81
N ASN A 96 -10.86 -7.06 -32.33
CA ASN A 96 -10.97 -6.72 -30.91
C ASN A 96 -11.29 -7.96 -30.05
N ARG A 97 -12.15 -8.87 -30.54
CA ARG A 97 -12.45 -10.14 -29.87
C ARG A 97 -11.20 -11.00 -29.74
N THR A 98 -10.50 -11.21 -30.85
CA THR A 98 -9.26 -12.02 -30.86
C THR A 98 -8.20 -11.43 -29.93
N LEU A 99 -8.08 -10.10 -29.91
CA LEU A 99 -7.15 -9.38 -29.03
C LEU A 99 -7.47 -9.62 -27.55
N LEU A 100 -8.73 -9.44 -27.15
CA LEU A 100 -9.19 -9.69 -25.77
C LEU A 100 -9.05 -11.16 -25.39
N GLU A 101 -9.48 -12.11 -26.23
CA GLU A 101 -9.33 -13.55 -25.99
C GLU A 101 -7.87 -13.96 -25.78
N SER A 102 -6.97 -13.40 -26.61
CA SER A 102 -5.54 -13.70 -26.57
C SER A 102 -4.87 -13.19 -25.29
N VAL A 103 -5.19 -11.96 -24.84
CA VAL A 103 -4.63 -11.43 -23.59
C VAL A 103 -5.23 -12.15 -22.38
N MET A 104 -6.54 -12.42 -22.38
CA MET A 104 -7.21 -13.12 -21.30
C MET A 104 -6.60 -14.50 -21.08
N LYS A 105 -6.38 -15.28 -22.15
CA LYS A 105 -5.70 -16.58 -22.09
C LYS A 105 -4.28 -16.51 -21.53
N ARG A 106 -3.59 -15.38 -21.68
CA ARG A 106 -2.25 -15.17 -21.11
C ARG A 106 -2.28 -14.77 -19.64
N LEU A 107 -3.36 -14.11 -19.20
CA LEU A 107 -3.59 -13.80 -17.79
C LEU A 107 -3.95 -15.07 -17.00
N GLU A 108 -4.63 -16.04 -17.64
CA GLU A 108 -4.91 -17.35 -17.04
C GLU A 108 -3.61 -18.12 -16.73
N ASP A 109 -3.31 -18.30 -15.44
CA ASP A 109 -2.34 -19.31 -15.01
C ASP A 109 -3.06 -20.66 -14.90
N LYS A 110 -2.75 -21.60 -15.80
CA LYS A 110 -3.32 -22.96 -15.77
C LYS A 110 -2.79 -23.81 -14.62
N ASN A 111 -1.78 -23.32 -13.88
CA ASN A 111 -1.17 -23.99 -12.74
C ASN A 111 -1.65 -23.44 -11.39
N ALA A 112 -2.47 -22.39 -11.40
CA ALA A 112 -3.07 -21.82 -10.21
C ALA A 112 -4.60 -21.93 -10.31
N ASP A 113 -5.17 -22.92 -9.61
CA ASP A 113 -6.61 -23.21 -9.51
C ASP A 113 -7.48 -22.06 -8.94
N TYR A 114 -6.97 -20.84 -8.79
CA TYR A 114 -7.55 -19.79 -7.94
C TYR A 114 -8.07 -18.55 -8.68
N HIS A 115 -7.73 -18.33 -9.95
CA HIS A 115 -7.73 -16.96 -10.49
C HIS A 115 -8.97 -16.54 -11.27
N ILE A 116 -9.76 -17.48 -11.76
CA ILE A 116 -10.95 -17.13 -12.56
C ILE A 116 -12.20 -17.02 -11.67
N MET A 117 -12.23 -17.77 -10.57
CA MET A 117 -13.31 -17.80 -9.59
C MET A 117 -13.40 -16.51 -8.75
N ASN A 118 -12.27 -15.86 -8.46
CA ASN A 118 -12.22 -14.65 -7.62
C ASN A 118 -12.67 -13.39 -8.39
N LEU A 119 -12.40 -13.32 -9.69
CA LEU A 119 -12.71 -12.19 -10.57
C LEU A 119 -14.16 -12.19 -11.06
N GLU A 120 -14.74 -13.35 -11.37
CA GLU A 120 -16.17 -13.49 -11.68
C GLU A 120 -17.08 -13.14 -10.48
N GLY A 121 -16.57 -13.36 -9.26
CA GLY A 121 -17.21 -12.92 -8.01
C GLY A 121 -17.19 -11.42 -7.77
N LEU A 122 -16.16 -10.72 -8.25
CA LEU A 122 -16.07 -9.25 -8.21
C LEU A 122 -17.06 -8.58 -9.17
N ILE A 123 -17.23 -9.14 -10.38
CA ILE A 123 -18.12 -8.56 -11.40
C ILE A 123 -19.58 -8.73 -11.01
N SER A 124 -19.96 -9.92 -10.52
CA SER A 124 -21.32 -10.15 -10.01
C SER A 124 -21.63 -9.22 -8.82
N ALA A 125 -20.68 -8.99 -7.91
CA ALA A 125 -20.80 -8.06 -6.78
C ALA A 125 -21.01 -6.59 -7.17
N SER A 126 -20.49 -6.17 -8.34
CA SER A 126 -20.67 -4.81 -8.89
C SER A 126 -22.01 -4.60 -9.60
N ALA A 127 -22.67 -5.69 -10.04
CA ALA A 127 -24.01 -5.66 -10.63
C ALA A 127 -25.14 -5.59 -9.58
N PHE A 128 -24.81 -5.77 -8.29
CA PHE A 128 -25.75 -5.54 -7.18
C PHE A 128 -25.63 -4.09 -6.70
N GLU A 129 -26.67 -3.27 -6.99
CA GLU A 129 -26.87 -1.88 -6.53
C GLU A 129 -27.07 -1.75 -5.00
N GLU A 130 -26.47 -2.61 -4.17
CA GLU A 130 -26.51 -2.48 -2.72
C GLU A 130 -25.22 -1.82 -2.22
N GLU A 131 -25.27 -0.49 -2.09
CA GLU A 131 -24.32 0.33 -1.32
C GLU A 131 -24.43 -0.04 0.16
N SER A 132 -23.62 -0.99 0.64
CA SER A 132 -23.25 -1.12 2.08
C SER A 132 -22.46 -2.38 2.41
N ILE A 133 -22.38 -3.38 1.53
CA ILE A 133 -21.76 -4.67 1.87
C ILE A 133 -20.25 -4.67 1.52
N PRO A 134 -19.34 -4.99 2.46
CA PRO A 134 -17.90 -5.14 2.19
C PRO A 134 -17.62 -6.18 1.11
N LEU A 135 -16.61 -5.92 0.25
CA LEU A 135 -16.22 -6.80 -0.86
C LEU A 135 -16.09 -8.28 -0.44
N ARG A 136 -15.52 -8.53 0.75
CA ARG A 136 -15.34 -9.86 1.34
C ARG A 136 -16.66 -10.64 1.52
N GLU A 137 -17.73 -9.99 1.95
CA GLU A 137 -19.03 -10.64 2.14
C GLU A 137 -19.75 -10.91 0.81
N LYS A 138 -19.56 -9.99 -0.17
CA LYS A 138 -20.03 -10.22 -1.53
C LYS A 138 -19.32 -11.43 -2.16
N MET A 139 -18.00 -11.53 -1.99
CA MET A 139 -17.19 -12.67 -2.44
C MET A 139 -17.62 -14.00 -1.79
N LYS A 140 -17.87 -14.02 -0.47
CA LYS A 140 -18.31 -15.22 0.26
C LYS A 140 -19.59 -15.85 -0.33
N LYS A 141 -20.59 -15.03 -0.69
CA LYS A 141 -21.85 -15.50 -1.30
C LYS A 141 -21.68 -16.10 -2.70
N VAL A 142 -20.65 -15.69 -3.43
CA VAL A 142 -20.36 -16.24 -4.78
C VAL A 142 -19.67 -17.61 -4.66
N TYR A 143 -18.71 -17.76 -3.73
CA TYR A 143 -18.04 -19.04 -3.47
C TYR A 143 -19.03 -20.17 -3.15
N GLU A 144 -20.12 -19.88 -2.44
CA GLU A 144 -21.14 -20.85 -2.06
C GLU A 144 -21.96 -21.39 -3.25
N ARG A 145 -21.92 -20.76 -4.43
CA ARG A 145 -22.76 -21.13 -5.60
C ARG A 145 -22.08 -22.01 -6.65
N GLY A 146 -20.75 -22.04 -6.73
CA GLY A 146 -20.00 -23.10 -7.40
C GLY A 146 -20.08 -23.28 -8.93
N ASP A 147 -20.79 -22.45 -9.70
CA ASP A 147 -21.00 -22.66 -11.15
C ASP A 147 -20.30 -21.60 -12.02
N PHE A 148 -19.04 -21.85 -12.41
CA PHE A 148 -18.15 -20.87 -13.07
C PHE A 148 -18.09 -20.98 -14.60
N GLU A 149 -18.28 -22.17 -15.18
CA GLU A 149 -18.34 -22.31 -16.66
C GLU A 149 -19.55 -21.57 -17.27
N SER A 150 -20.64 -21.49 -16.50
CA SER A 150 -21.85 -20.74 -16.85
C SER A 150 -21.64 -19.22 -16.88
N TYR A 151 -20.63 -18.69 -16.18
CA TYR A 151 -20.33 -17.24 -16.22
C TYR A 151 -19.43 -16.86 -17.38
N ARG A 152 -18.43 -17.67 -17.76
CA ARG A 152 -17.59 -17.37 -18.93
C ARG A 152 -18.41 -17.22 -20.21
N SER A 153 -19.44 -18.04 -20.39
CA SER A 153 -20.35 -17.93 -21.55
C SER A 153 -21.11 -16.60 -21.57
N LEU A 154 -21.48 -16.04 -20.41
CA LEU A 154 -22.19 -14.75 -20.29
C LEU A 154 -21.35 -13.53 -20.74
N TYR A 155 -20.02 -13.61 -20.66
CA TYR A 155 -19.11 -12.52 -21.06
C TYR A 155 -18.56 -12.69 -22.48
N GLN A 156 -18.48 -13.92 -22.99
CA GLN A 156 -18.01 -14.19 -24.36
C GLN A 156 -18.97 -13.65 -25.43
N GLU A 157 -20.26 -13.51 -25.12
CA GLU A 157 -21.24 -13.00 -26.08
C GLU A 157 -21.13 -11.47 -26.28
N ASP A 158 -20.74 -10.71 -25.27
CA ASP A 158 -20.66 -9.24 -25.29
C ASP A 158 -19.24 -8.72 -25.08
N ILE A 159 -18.66 -8.18 -26.16
CA ILE A 159 -17.29 -7.66 -26.18
C ILE A 159 -17.04 -6.56 -25.13
N ASN A 160 -18.05 -5.75 -24.81
CA ASN A 160 -17.89 -4.66 -23.84
C ASN A 160 -17.85 -5.21 -22.40
N LYS A 161 -18.55 -6.30 -22.12
CA LYS A 161 -18.41 -6.99 -20.83
C LYS A 161 -17.06 -7.72 -20.74
N MET A 162 -16.59 -8.32 -21.84
CA MET A 162 -15.26 -8.92 -21.92
C MET A 162 -14.15 -7.88 -21.67
N LYS A 163 -14.28 -6.68 -22.23
CA LYS A 163 -13.38 -5.53 -21.96
C LYS A 163 -13.38 -5.14 -20.49
N LEU A 164 -14.54 -5.05 -19.84
CA LEU A 164 -14.62 -4.71 -18.42
C LEU A 164 -13.98 -5.78 -17.53
N LEU A 165 -14.18 -7.06 -17.85
CA LEU A 165 -13.48 -8.17 -17.19
C LEU A 165 -11.96 -8.05 -17.36
N PHE A 166 -11.46 -7.79 -18.57
CA PHE A 166 -10.04 -7.58 -18.81
C PHE A 166 -9.45 -6.44 -17.96
N LEU A 167 -10.16 -5.31 -17.85
CA LEU A 167 -9.76 -4.20 -16.98
C LEU A 167 -9.75 -4.61 -15.50
N GLU A 168 -10.75 -5.35 -15.04
CA GLU A 168 -10.82 -5.85 -13.67
C GLU A 168 -9.67 -6.80 -13.34
N MET A 169 -9.25 -7.63 -14.30
CA MET A 169 -8.11 -8.55 -14.13
C MET A 169 -6.75 -7.86 -14.03
N THR A 170 -6.68 -6.56 -14.35
CA THR A 170 -5.41 -5.82 -14.43
C THR A 170 -5.41 -4.53 -13.60
N ARG A 171 -6.54 -4.13 -13.01
CA ARG A 171 -6.68 -2.86 -12.26
C ARG A 171 -5.90 -2.80 -10.95
N HIS A 172 -5.60 -3.94 -10.32
CA HIS A 172 -5.01 -3.97 -8.97
C HIS A 172 -3.49 -3.81 -9.04
N VAL A 173 -3.05 -2.72 -9.65
CA VAL A 173 -1.65 -2.31 -9.73
C VAL A 173 -1.51 -0.88 -9.24
N SER A 174 -0.39 -0.60 -8.57
CA SER A 174 0.15 0.74 -8.45
C SER A 174 1.03 0.98 -9.67
N SER A 175 0.88 2.15 -10.29
CA SER A 175 1.71 2.58 -11.40
C SER A 175 2.35 3.93 -11.10
N MET A 176 3.56 4.13 -11.60
CA MET A 176 4.22 5.44 -11.60
C MET A 176 4.80 5.67 -13.00
N GLN A 177 4.45 6.81 -13.59
CA GLN A 177 4.91 7.18 -14.92
C GLN A 177 5.86 8.38 -14.86
N VAL A 178 7.02 8.26 -15.48
CA VAL A 178 8.01 9.35 -15.66
C VAL A 178 8.27 9.51 -17.15
N GLY A 179 7.75 10.57 -17.73
CA GLY A 179 7.76 10.76 -19.19
C GLY A 179 7.01 9.62 -19.88
N GLU A 180 7.73 8.83 -20.69
CA GLU A 180 7.17 7.72 -21.47
C GLU A 180 7.34 6.35 -20.79
N LEU A 181 8.06 6.32 -19.65
CA LEU A 181 8.33 5.10 -18.92
C LEU A 181 7.30 4.93 -17.82
N ILE A 182 6.75 3.73 -17.71
CA ILE A 182 5.85 3.34 -16.62
C ILE A 182 6.45 2.18 -15.84
N VAL A 183 6.43 2.27 -14.51
CA VAL A 183 6.74 1.15 -13.62
C VAL A 183 5.45 0.62 -12.99
N PHE A 184 5.30 -0.71 -12.93
CA PHE A 184 4.16 -1.37 -12.28
C PHE A 184 4.56 -2.20 -11.06
N LYS A 185 3.80 -2.02 -9.98
CA LYS A 185 3.76 -2.88 -8.79
C LYS A 185 2.36 -3.44 -8.62
N TYR A 186 2.20 -4.72 -8.30
CA TYR A 186 0.90 -5.25 -7.88
C TYR A 186 0.42 -4.51 -6.61
N GLY A 187 -0.88 -4.27 -6.53
CA GLY A 187 -1.54 -3.64 -5.38
C GLY A 187 -1.60 -4.56 -4.17
N LYS A 188 -1.83 -3.98 -2.99
CA LYS A 188 -1.95 -4.73 -1.72
C LYS A 188 -3.12 -5.72 -1.77
N GLU A 189 -4.18 -5.33 -2.47
CA GLU A 189 -5.38 -6.11 -2.73
C GLU A 189 -5.07 -7.45 -3.37
N VAL A 190 -4.04 -7.51 -4.24
CA VAL A 190 -3.64 -8.76 -4.90
C VAL A 190 -3.14 -9.77 -3.88
N SER A 191 -2.34 -9.33 -2.92
CA SER A 191 -1.82 -10.21 -1.86
C SER A 191 -2.92 -10.56 -0.85
N PHE A 192 -3.71 -9.57 -0.44
CA PHE A 192 -4.75 -9.74 0.57
C PHE A 192 -5.91 -10.66 0.13
N TYR A 193 -6.38 -10.51 -1.12
CA TYR A 193 -7.49 -11.30 -1.68
C TYR A 193 -7.02 -12.47 -2.55
N ASP A 194 -5.71 -12.73 -2.60
CA ASP A 194 -5.12 -13.79 -3.40
C ASP A 194 -5.47 -13.75 -4.91
N LEU A 195 -5.40 -12.55 -5.50
CA LEU A 195 -5.83 -12.28 -6.88
C LEU A 195 -4.75 -12.51 -7.93
N TRP A 196 -3.71 -13.29 -7.62
CA TRP A 196 -2.55 -13.42 -8.52
C TRP A 196 -2.94 -13.80 -9.95
N ASN A 197 -2.17 -13.38 -10.92
CA ASN A 197 -2.27 -13.85 -12.29
C ASN A 197 -0.95 -13.55 -12.97
N GLU A 198 -0.79 -13.94 -14.22
CA GLU A 198 0.48 -13.74 -14.92
C GLU A 198 0.90 -12.28 -15.04
N PHE A 199 -0.05 -11.35 -15.08
CA PHE A 199 0.24 -9.93 -15.05
C PHE A 199 0.75 -9.51 -13.66
N TYR A 200 0.01 -9.81 -12.60
CA TYR A 200 0.40 -9.42 -11.24
C TYR A 200 1.71 -10.04 -10.77
N MET A 201 1.98 -11.28 -11.23
CA MET A 201 3.22 -11.97 -10.95
C MET A 201 4.43 -11.24 -11.57
N GLU A 202 4.27 -10.60 -12.73
CA GLU A 202 5.34 -9.85 -13.40
C GLU A 202 5.38 -8.37 -13.01
N THR A 203 4.27 -7.79 -12.51
CA THR A 203 4.24 -6.39 -12.03
C THR A 203 4.86 -6.26 -10.65
N ARG A 204 6.16 -6.52 -10.53
CA ARG A 204 6.96 -6.29 -9.32
C ARG A 204 8.16 -5.39 -9.65
N GLY A 205 7.88 -4.21 -10.20
CA GLY A 205 8.89 -3.27 -10.68
C GLY A 205 9.21 -3.36 -12.16
N VAL A 206 8.36 -4.04 -12.94
CA VAL A 206 8.52 -4.07 -14.40
C VAL A 206 8.40 -2.66 -14.96
N ILE A 207 9.32 -2.29 -15.85
CA ILE A 207 9.32 -0.96 -16.50
C ILE A 207 9.06 -1.16 -17.99
N VAL A 208 8.14 -0.39 -18.55
CA VAL A 208 7.77 -0.44 -19.97
C VAL A 208 7.84 0.96 -20.57
N ASP A 209 8.39 1.07 -21.79
CA ASP A 209 8.28 2.27 -22.63
C ASP A 209 6.89 2.26 -23.31
N LEU A 210 6.01 3.18 -22.95
CA LEU A 210 4.64 3.29 -23.48
C LEU A 210 4.58 3.77 -24.93
N ARG A 211 5.62 4.46 -25.41
CA ARG A 211 5.71 4.88 -26.81
C ARG A 211 6.05 3.68 -27.68
N ARG A 212 7.15 2.99 -27.37
CA ARG A 212 7.69 1.87 -28.14
C ARG A 212 7.04 0.53 -27.84
N MET A 213 6.32 0.41 -26.71
CA MET A 213 5.78 -0.84 -26.19
C MET A 213 6.88 -1.88 -25.95
N GLU A 214 7.97 -1.45 -25.34
CA GLU A 214 9.17 -2.27 -25.10
C GLU A 214 9.42 -2.46 -23.60
N LEU A 215 9.91 -3.65 -23.25
CA LEU A 215 10.32 -3.96 -21.89
C LEU A 215 11.66 -3.29 -21.60
N VAL A 216 11.66 -2.36 -20.65
CA VAL A 216 12.84 -1.59 -20.23
C VAL A 216 13.55 -2.27 -19.08
N ALA A 217 12.79 -2.74 -18.09
CA ALA A 217 13.30 -3.53 -16.97
C ALA A 217 12.37 -4.70 -16.68
N SER A 218 12.95 -5.85 -16.38
CA SER A 218 12.27 -7.06 -15.93
C SER A 218 12.91 -7.54 -14.64
N PRO A 219 12.49 -7.03 -13.47
CA PRO A 219 13.02 -7.50 -12.20
C PRO A 219 12.51 -8.92 -11.89
N TYR A 220 12.67 -9.35 -10.63
CA TYR A 220 12.08 -10.60 -10.18
C TYR A 220 10.58 -10.66 -10.43
N ARG A 221 10.16 -11.72 -11.12
CA ARG A 221 8.79 -12.22 -11.00
C ARG A 221 8.49 -12.48 -9.52
N LYS A 222 7.26 -12.22 -9.08
CA LYS A 222 6.81 -12.55 -7.72
C LYS A 222 7.05 -14.03 -7.43
N PHE A 223 7.67 -14.30 -6.30
CA PHE A 223 7.82 -15.63 -5.74
C PHE A 223 7.33 -15.64 -4.29
N PHE A 224 7.00 -16.83 -3.80
CA PHE A 224 6.27 -17.03 -2.54
C PHE A 224 7.13 -17.74 -1.51
N ASN A 225 6.68 -17.71 -0.26
CA ASN A 225 7.31 -18.48 0.79
C ASN A 225 7.09 -19.98 0.53
N PHE A 226 8.02 -20.78 1.02
CA PHE A 226 7.85 -22.22 1.10
C PHE A 226 6.53 -22.55 1.82
N ASN A 227 5.75 -23.45 1.24
CA ASN A 227 4.44 -23.87 1.73
C ASN A 227 3.37 -22.75 1.81
N GLU A 228 3.48 -21.68 1.02
CA GLU A 228 2.47 -20.60 0.99
C GLU A 228 1.38 -20.82 -0.08
N LYS A 229 1.78 -21.31 -1.25
CA LYS A 229 0.91 -21.59 -2.41
C LYS A 229 1.01 -23.05 -2.83
N PRO A 230 0.01 -23.62 -3.53
CA PRO A 230 0.07 -25.01 -4.00
C PRO A 230 1.30 -25.34 -4.85
N PHE A 231 1.74 -24.42 -5.72
CA PHE A 231 2.97 -24.63 -6.50
C PHE A 231 4.26 -24.49 -5.68
N THR A 232 4.17 -24.01 -4.44
CA THR A 232 5.26 -23.98 -3.44
C THR A 232 5.00 -24.93 -2.26
N SER A 233 4.04 -25.86 -2.36
CA SER A 233 3.74 -26.80 -1.28
C SER A 233 4.92 -27.73 -1.01
N VAL A 234 4.96 -28.31 0.20
CA VAL A 234 6.00 -29.27 0.58
C VAL A 234 6.12 -30.40 -0.44
N GLU A 235 4.98 -30.97 -0.86
CA GLU A 235 4.92 -32.07 -1.83
C GLU A 235 5.46 -31.63 -3.19
N ARG A 236 5.02 -30.45 -3.66
CA ARG A 236 5.39 -29.92 -4.96
C ARG A 236 6.88 -29.61 -5.05
N ILE A 237 7.43 -28.94 -4.04
CA ILE A 237 8.85 -28.60 -3.96
C ILE A 237 9.69 -29.86 -3.83
N THR A 238 9.27 -30.83 -2.99
CA THR A 238 9.97 -32.12 -2.86
C THR A 238 10.06 -32.85 -4.20
N GLN A 239 8.98 -32.85 -4.99
CA GLN A 239 9.01 -33.44 -6.33
C GLN A 239 9.92 -32.65 -7.28
N LEU A 240 9.86 -31.32 -7.23
CA LEU A 240 10.67 -30.46 -8.08
C LEU A 240 12.18 -30.67 -7.83
N LEU A 241 12.58 -30.79 -6.57
CA LEU A 241 13.98 -31.03 -6.18
C LEU A 241 14.50 -32.38 -6.70
N LYS A 242 13.65 -33.42 -6.79
CA LYS A 242 14.03 -34.72 -7.39
C LYS A 242 14.28 -34.62 -8.91
N GLU A 243 13.59 -33.70 -9.58
CA GLU A 243 13.69 -33.48 -11.02
C GLU A 243 14.71 -32.39 -11.40
N ALA A 244 15.28 -31.70 -10.41
CA ALA A 244 16.13 -30.55 -10.60
C ALA A 244 17.39 -30.90 -11.41
N LYS A 245 17.71 -30.02 -12.36
CA LYS A 245 19.00 -29.99 -13.06
C LYS A 245 19.98 -29.06 -12.37
N GLU A 246 19.46 -28.05 -11.70
CA GLU A 246 20.22 -27.04 -10.99
C GLU A 246 19.38 -26.57 -9.80
N ILE A 247 20.05 -26.43 -8.66
CA ILE A 247 19.50 -25.85 -7.43
C ILE A 247 20.52 -24.81 -6.97
N VAL A 248 20.07 -23.57 -6.81
CA VAL A 248 20.86 -22.48 -6.25
C VAL A 248 20.14 -22.01 -5.00
N ILE A 249 20.84 -22.00 -3.87
CA ILE A 249 20.34 -21.50 -2.60
C ILE A 249 21.23 -20.33 -2.21
N LYS A 250 20.64 -19.17 -1.94
CA LYS A 250 21.37 -17.98 -1.54
C LYS A 250 20.81 -17.42 -0.26
N ASN A 251 21.67 -16.80 0.55
CA ASN A 251 21.22 -15.97 1.66
C ASN A 251 20.22 -14.93 1.14
N LYS A 252 19.11 -14.79 1.87
CA LYS A 252 18.18 -13.70 1.63
C LYS A 252 18.68 -12.49 2.41
N GLU A 253 19.26 -11.55 1.67
CA GLU A 253 19.64 -10.24 2.21
C GLU A 253 18.38 -9.44 2.58
N ASP A 254 18.50 -8.65 3.65
CA ASP A 254 17.42 -7.87 4.23
C ASP A 254 17.61 -6.37 3.92
N GLY A 255 17.04 -5.91 2.81
CA GLY A 255 17.11 -4.52 2.41
C GLY A 255 15.98 -4.15 1.48
N SER A 256 16.30 -3.40 0.42
CA SER A 256 15.33 -3.05 -0.62
C SER A 256 15.78 -3.51 -1.98
N MET A 257 14.88 -4.22 -2.67
CA MET A 257 15.10 -4.64 -4.05
C MET A 257 15.23 -3.41 -4.97
N VAL A 258 16.34 -3.31 -5.68
CA VAL A 258 16.60 -2.28 -6.69
C VAL A 258 16.91 -2.94 -8.02
N SER A 259 16.20 -2.56 -9.07
CA SER A 259 16.51 -2.94 -10.45
C SER A 259 17.31 -1.85 -11.15
N VAL A 260 18.30 -2.27 -11.94
CA VAL A 260 19.17 -1.39 -12.71
C VAL A 260 19.23 -1.90 -14.15
N THR A 261 18.94 -1.02 -15.11
CA THR A 261 18.94 -1.33 -16.54
C THR A 261 19.49 -0.16 -17.35
N LYS A 262 20.00 -0.43 -18.56
CA LYS A 262 20.52 0.60 -19.47
C LYS A 262 19.57 0.69 -20.65
N TYR A 263 18.89 1.81 -20.79
CA TYR A 263 17.91 2.01 -21.85
C TYR A 263 18.19 3.32 -22.59
N ASN A 264 18.30 3.27 -23.92
CA ASN A 264 18.64 4.42 -24.77
C ASN A 264 19.87 5.21 -24.27
N GLY A 265 20.90 4.50 -23.78
CA GLY A 265 22.12 5.10 -23.26
C GLY A 265 22.03 5.67 -21.84
N GLN A 266 20.86 5.61 -21.21
CA GLN A 266 20.64 6.09 -19.84
C GLN A 266 20.55 4.92 -18.85
N ILE A 267 21.09 5.13 -17.64
CA ILE A 267 20.92 4.20 -16.53
C ILE A 267 19.60 4.51 -15.84
N ILE A 268 18.74 3.51 -15.79
CA ILE A 268 17.47 3.54 -15.06
C ILE A 268 17.65 2.69 -13.81
N VAL A 269 17.31 3.28 -12.67
CA VAL A 269 17.35 2.66 -11.34
C VAL A 269 15.96 2.77 -10.75
N ALA A 270 15.41 1.67 -10.23
CA ALA A 270 14.05 1.66 -9.68
C ALA A 270 13.90 0.66 -8.54
N THR A 271 12.97 0.95 -7.63
CA THR A 271 12.37 -0.05 -6.73
C THR A 271 11.07 -0.59 -7.35
N PRO A 272 10.42 -1.63 -6.80
CA PRO A 272 9.22 -2.23 -7.39
C PRO A 272 8.07 -1.26 -7.74
N GLY A 273 7.96 -0.12 -7.05
CA GLY A 273 6.87 0.84 -7.28
C GLY A 273 7.32 2.23 -7.72
N SER A 274 8.61 2.50 -7.87
CA SER A 274 9.06 3.86 -8.15
C SER A 274 10.46 3.94 -8.78
N MET A 275 10.60 4.82 -9.76
CA MET A 275 11.89 5.23 -10.33
C MET A 275 12.54 6.40 -9.56
N GLU A 276 11.83 6.98 -8.58
CA GLU A 276 12.25 8.20 -7.86
C GLU A 276 12.19 8.05 -6.33
N SER A 277 11.96 6.83 -5.82
CA SER A 277 12.01 6.55 -4.37
C SER A 277 13.37 6.91 -3.78
N SER A 278 13.41 7.18 -2.48
CA SER A 278 14.66 7.46 -1.77
C SER A 278 15.68 6.33 -1.93
N GLN A 279 15.25 5.07 -1.89
CA GLN A 279 16.09 3.90 -2.16
C GLN A 279 16.64 3.92 -3.60
N ALA A 280 15.81 4.25 -4.60
CA ALA A 280 16.27 4.33 -5.99
C ALA A 280 17.29 5.47 -6.20
N GLN A 281 17.05 6.63 -5.58
CA GLN A 281 17.97 7.77 -5.62
C GLN A 281 19.28 7.45 -4.91
N TRP A 282 19.21 6.87 -3.71
CA TRP A 282 20.38 6.40 -2.95
C TRP A 282 21.18 5.39 -3.76
N ALA A 283 20.53 4.36 -4.32
CA ALA A 283 21.19 3.34 -5.11
C ALA A 283 21.86 3.92 -6.37
N LYS A 284 21.20 4.87 -7.06
CA LYS A 284 21.77 5.56 -8.21
C LYS A 284 23.04 6.34 -7.82
N ALA A 285 23.01 7.07 -6.71
CA ALA A 285 24.16 7.82 -6.21
C ALA A 285 25.30 6.87 -5.79
N PHE A 286 24.97 5.80 -5.05
CA PHE A 286 25.91 4.80 -4.58
C PHE A 286 26.61 4.08 -5.73
N LEU A 287 25.84 3.59 -6.71
CA LEU A 287 26.38 2.92 -7.90
C LEU A 287 27.27 3.85 -8.74
N SER A 288 26.86 5.10 -8.93
CA SER A 288 27.67 6.07 -9.71
C SER A 288 28.99 6.39 -9.00
N LYS A 289 28.98 6.45 -7.67
CA LYS A 289 30.17 6.74 -6.85
C LYS A 289 31.13 5.54 -6.77
N HIS A 290 30.59 4.33 -6.62
CA HIS A 290 31.39 3.14 -6.27
C HIS A 290 31.60 2.17 -7.44
N TYR A 291 30.72 2.17 -8.42
CA TYR A 291 30.66 1.17 -9.51
C TYR A 291 30.45 1.82 -10.89
N GLN A 292 31.04 2.98 -11.15
CA GLN A 292 30.90 3.67 -12.43
C GLN A 292 31.30 2.80 -13.64
N ALA A 293 32.40 2.03 -13.52
CA ALA A 293 32.84 1.13 -14.58
C ALA A 293 31.77 0.07 -14.95
N PHE A 294 31.04 -0.44 -13.95
CA PHE A 294 29.92 -1.35 -14.18
C PHE A 294 28.78 -0.67 -14.94
N LEU A 295 28.44 0.58 -14.59
CA LEU A 295 27.38 1.34 -15.27
C LEU A 295 27.73 1.64 -16.74
N ASP A 296 28.99 1.98 -17.01
CA ASP A 296 29.49 2.27 -18.35
C ASP A 296 29.39 1.03 -19.24
N ASP A 297 29.80 -0.13 -18.71
CA ASP A 297 29.85 -1.42 -19.40
C ASP A 297 28.54 -2.21 -19.32
N MET A 298 27.47 -1.68 -18.71
CA MET A 298 26.24 -2.45 -18.54
C MET A 298 25.54 -2.73 -19.90
N PRO A 299 25.16 -3.99 -20.22
CA PRO A 299 24.42 -4.30 -21.44
C PRO A 299 22.95 -3.85 -21.35
N SER A 300 22.40 -3.37 -22.47
CA SER A 300 21.08 -2.73 -22.53
C SER A 300 19.86 -3.67 -22.50
N HIS A 301 20.09 -4.98 -22.48
CA HIS A 301 19.04 -6.01 -22.54
C HIS A 301 19.02 -6.89 -21.28
N ILE A 302 19.67 -6.43 -20.22
CA ILE A 302 19.76 -7.13 -18.94
C ILE A 302 19.30 -6.18 -17.84
N THR A 303 18.38 -6.65 -17.02
CA THR A 303 18.04 -6.06 -15.74
C THR A 303 18.92 -6.70 -14.67
N PHE A 304 19.76 -5.89 -14.04
CA PHE A 304 20.52 -6.29 -12.85
C PHE A 304 19.66 -6.03 -11.63
N ILE A 305 19.57 -7.00 -10.73
CA ILE A 305 18.71 -6.95 -9.57
C ILE A 305 19.60 -6.98 -8.33
N PHE A 306 19.46 -5.95 -7.51
CA PHE A 306 20.26 -5.75 -6.32
C PHE A 306 19.37 -5.74 -5.07
N GLU A 307 19.98 -6.03 -3.93
CA GLU A 307 19.50 -5.62 -2.62
C GLU A 307 20.31 -4.42 -2.14
N ALA A 308 19.63 -3.29 -1.89
CA ALA A 308 20.22 -2.09 -1.33
C ALA A 308 20.18 -2.16 0.20
N ILE A 309 21.35 -2.10 0.83
CA ILE A 309 21.53 -2.13 2.29
C ILE A 309 22.26 -0.86 2.69
N TYR A 310 21.65 -0.10 3.59
CA TYR A 310 22.23 1.11 4.18
C TYR A 310 21.50 1.46 5.49
N PRO A 311 22.12 2.25 6.38
CA PRO A 311 21.63 2.45 7.75
C PRO A 311 20.19 2.99 7.84
N GLU A 312 19.84 3.92 6.95
CA GLU A 312 18.51 4.53 6.88
C GLU A 312 17.44 3.60 6.29
N ASN A 313 17.83 2.46 5.70
CA ASN A 313 16.94 1.46 5.09
C ASN A 313 16.96 0.11 5.84
N ARG A 314 17.16 0.18 7.15
CA ARG A 314 17.07 -0.98 8.02
C ARG A 314 15.63 -1.52 8.06
N ILE A 315 15.46 -2.80 7.74
CA ILE A 315 14.19 -3.51 7.90
C ILE A 315 14.17 -4.21 9.26
N VAL A 316 14.96 -5.28 9.43
CA VAL A 316 15.13 -6.00 10.70
C VAL A 316 16.61 -6.07 11.07
N ILE A 317 17.43 -6.57 10.14
CA ILE A 317 18.85 -6.85 10.33
C ILE A 317 19.64 -5.55 10.51
N ASP A 318 20.49 -5.52 11.55
CA ASP A 318 21.41 -4.42 11.77
C ASP A 318 22.76 -4.70 11.11
N TYR A 319 22.96 -4.12 9.92
CA TYR A 319 24.22 -4.21 9.19
C TYR A 319 25.32 -3.28 9.74
N GLN A 320 25.20 -2.76 10.99
CA GLN A 320 26.27 -2.06 11.71
C GLN A 320 26.89 -0.87 10.96
N GLY A 321 26.06 -0.12 10.23
CA GLY A 321 26.52 1.03 9.45
C GLY A 321 26.98 0.70 8.02
N GLU A 322 26.94 -0.56 7.58
CA GLU A 322 27.35 -0.92 6.22
C GLU A 322 26.42 -0.31 5.15
N GLU A 323 27.05 0.17 4.08
CA GLU A 323 26.40 0.61 2.85
C GLU A 323 26.86 -0.30 1.70
N LYS A 324 25.93 -1.01 1.06
CA LYS A 324 26.24 -1.89 -0.07
C LYS A 324 25.07 -2.12 -1.01
N MET A 325 25.42 -2.43 -2.26
CA MET A 325 24.52 -2.93 -3.29
C MET A 325 24.91 -4.38 -3.57
N VAL A 326 24.08 -5.33 -3.14
CA VAL A 326 24.34 -6.77 -3.31
C VAL A 326 23.68 -7.25 -4.59
N LEU A 327 24.43 -7.72 -5.59
CA LEU A 327 23.89 -8.25 -6.84
C LEU A 327 23.26 -9.63 -6.61
N THR A 328 21.93 -9.67 -6.53
CA THR A 328 21.20 -10.89 -6.16
C THR A 328 20.85 -11.74 -7.37
N ASN A 329 20.53 -11.15 -8.52
CA ASN A 329 20.30 -11.87 -9.78
C ASN A 329 20.36 -10.93 -11.00
N MET A 330 20.27 -11.52 -12.19
CA MET A 330 20.14 -10.82 -13.46
C MET A 330 19.04 -11.47 -14.28
N ARG A 331 18.27 -10.67 -15.03
CA ARG A 331 17.18 -11.17 -15.89
C ARG A 331 17.20 -10.48 -17.25
N SER A 332 17.02 -11.26 -18.31
CA SER A 332 17.01 -10.75 -19.68
C SER A 332 15.67 -10.10 -20.02
N THR A 333 15.71 -8.90 -20.59
CA THR A 333 14.49 -8.22 -21.10
C THR A 333 14.03 -8.74 -22.46
N LEU A 334 14.81 -9.62 -23.10
CA LEU A 334 14.49 -10.20 -24.41
C LEU A 334 13.64 -11.48 -24.32
N ASN A 335 13.77 -12.20 -23.21
CA ASN A 335 13.12 -13.52 -23.03
C ASN A 335 12.68 -13.80 -21.58
N GLY A 336 12.91 -12.87 -20.65
CA GLY A 336 12.50 -13.01 -19.25
C GLY A 336 13.19 -14.11 -18.46
N MET A 337 14.24 -14.74 -19.01
CA MET A 337 14.98 -15.77 -18.32
C MET A 337 15.97 -15.16 -17.33
N TYR A 338 16.13 -15.80 -16.18
CA TYR A 338 17.22 -15.49 -15.27
C TYR A 338 18.54 -16.02 -15.83
N PHE A 339 19.63 -15.32 -15.51
CA PHE A 339 20.96 -15.82 -15.81
C PHE A 339 21.38 -16.87 -14.79
N GLU A 340 22.23 -17.82 -15.20
CA GLU A 340 22.82 -18.79 -14.28
C GLU A 340 23.63 -18.07 -13.20
N ASP A 341 23.61 -18.60 -11.97
CA ASP A 341 24.25 -17.93 -10.84
C ASP A 341 25.75 -17.74 -11.07
N THR A 342 26.40 -18.66 -11.79
CA THR A 342 27.81 -18.53 -12.19
C THR A 342 28.10 -17.25 -12.99
N ILE A 343 27.15 -16.79 -13.82
CA ILE A 343 27.27 -15.53 -14.56
C ILE A 343 27.04 -14.34 -13.63
N VAL A 344 26.09 -14.43 -12.70
CA VAL A 344 25.86 -13.39 -11.68
C VAL A 344 27.12 -13.20 -10.82
N GLN A 345 27.71 -14.30 -10.33
CA GLN A 345 28.96 -14.32 -9.57
C GLN A 345 30.14 -13.77 -10.39
N PHE A 346 30.20 -14.06 -11.69
CA PHE A 346 31.21 -13.52 -12.58
C PHE A 346 31.12 -11.99 -12.70
N PHE A 347 29.93 -11.42 -12.86
CA PHE A 347 29.74 -9.97 -12.83
C PHE A 347 30.11 -9.38 -11.46
N GLY A 348 29.69 -10.03 -10.37
CA GLY A 348 30.07 -9.66 -9.01
C GLY A 348 31.59 -9.57 -8.84
N LEU A 349 32.31 -10.61 -9.24
CA LEU A 349 33.77 -10.66 -9.16
C LEU A 349 34.45 -9.62 -10.07
N MET A 350 33.99 -9.50 -11.32
CA MET A 350 34.57 -8.59 -12.32
C MET A 350 34.54 -7.13 -11.85
N TYR A 351 33.41 -6.69 -11.29
CA TYR A 351 33.20 -5.31 -10.86
C TYR A 351 33.37 -5.11 -9.35
N LYS A 352 33.76 -6.17 -8.63
CA LYS A 352 33.87 -6.20 -7.15
C LYS A 352 32.58 -5.80 -6.45
N ILE A 353 31.45 -6.18 -7.02
CA ILE A 353 30.12 -6.01 -6.45
C ILE A 353 29.84 -7.26 -5.59
N PRO A 354 29.42 -7.10 -4.32
CA PRO A 354 29.10 -8.24 -3.47
C PRO A 354 27.91 -9.01 -4.04
N THR A 355 27.93 -10.33 -3.91
CA THR A 355 26.83 -11.25 -4.22
C THR A 355 26.43 -11.98 -2.93
N PRO A 356 25.19 -12.48 -2.82
CA PRO A 356 24.80 -13.25 -1.65
C PRO A 356 25.63 -14.52 -1.53
N GLU A 357 25.90 -14.93 -0.29
CA GLU A 357 26.52 -16.21 0.00
C GLU A 357 25.64 -17.37 -0.52
N VAL A 358 26.28 -18.36 -1.12
CA VAL A 358 25.63 -19.57 -1.64
C VAL A 358 25.65 -20.65 -0.56
N GLU A 359 24.50 -21.27 -0.35
CA GLU A 359 24.29 -22.34 0.61
C GLU A 359 24.23 -23.71 -0.08
N ASN A 360 24.80 -24.73 0.55
CA ASN A 360 24.89 -26.10 0.02
C ASN A 360 24.12 -27.13 0.86
N LYS A 361 23.50 -26.72 1.97
CA LYS A 361 22.67 -27.59 2.81
C LYS A 361 21.39 -28.04 2.12
N ALA A 362 20.89 -29.21 2.53
CA ALA A 362 19.62 -29.73 2.06
C ALA A 362 18.43 -28.91 2.59
N LEU A 363 17.31 -28.90 1.85
CA LEU A 363 16.09 -28.20 2.28
C LEU A 363 15.61 -28.64 3.68
N SER A 364 15.70 -29.93 4.01
CA SER A 364 15.28 -30.43 5.33
C SER A 364 16.10 -29.83 6.47
N GLU A 365 17.42 -29.73 6.29
CA GLU A 365 18.33 -29.12 7.27
C GLU A 365 18.01 -27.63 7.43
N LEU A 366 17.80 -26.92 6.32
CA LEU A 366 17.46 -25.50 6.35
C LEU A 366 16.09 -25.22 6.98
N ILE A 367 15.13 -26.13 6.87
CA ILE A 367 13.84 -26.04 7.58
C ILE A 367 14.04 -26.15 9.09
N GLU A 368 14.86 -27.10 9.55
CA GLU A 368 15.19 -27.24 10.97
C GLU A 368 15.93 -26.01 11.49
N GLU A 369 16.89 -25.50 10.72
CA GLU A 369 17.61 -24.27 11.07
C GLU A 369 16.71 -23.03 11.10
N ALA A 370 15.77 -22.90 10.15
CA ALA A 370 14.84 -21.78 10.10
C ALA A 370 13.95 -21.68 11.36
N GLN A 371 13.69 -22.79 12.04
CA GLN A 371 12.91 -22.86 13.29
C GLN A 371 13.77 -22.58 14.54
N ASN A 372 15.09 -22.65 14.43
CA ASN A 372 15.99 -22.45 15.56
C ASN A 372 16.37 -20.97 15.73
N LYS A 373 15.65 -20.28 16.61
CA LYS A 373 15.84 -18.85 16.91
C LYS A 373 17.20 -18.51 17.55
N GLU A 374 17.84 -19.46 18.22
CA GLU A 374 19.19 -19.26 18.77
C GLU A 374 20.25 -19.31 17.68
N LEU A 375 20.05 -20.18 16.68
CA LEU A 375 20.98 -20.33 15.57
C LEU A 375 20.87 -19.17 14.58
N HIS A 376 19.64 -18.78 14.23
CA HIS A 376 19.34 -17.70 13.28
C HIS A 376 18.43 -16.66 13.94
N PRO A 377 18.97 -15.83 14.84
CA PRO A 377 18.21 -14.73 15.42
C PRO A 377 17.84 -13.69 14.35
N ALA A 378 16.74 -12.97 14.58
CA ALA A 378 16.12 -12.06 13.63
C ALA A 378 17.08 -10.98 13.10
N ASP A 379 18.03 -10.53 13.92
CA ASP A 379 19.00 -9.48 13.59
C ASP A 379 20.23 -10.00 12.81
N LYS A 380 20.27 -11.29 12.47
CA LYS A 380 21.38 -11.92 11.75
C LYS A 380 20.98 -12.54 10.42
N LYS A 381 19.77 -13.08 10.30
CA LYS A 381 19.37 -13.80 9.08
C LYS A 381 17.88 -13.71 8.83
N GLU A 382 17.51 -13.25 7.64
CA GLU A 382 16.13 -13.32 7.18
C GLU A 382 15.77 -14.74 6.74
N GLY A 383 16.68 -15.39 6.01
CA GLY A 383 16.51 -16.76 5.52
C GLY A 383 17.24 -16.98 4.21
N TRP A 384 16.59 -17.70 3.28
CA TRP A 384 17.17 -18.13 2.02
C TRP A 384 16.20 -17.96 0.85
N VAL A 385 16.76 -17.73 -0.34
CA VAL A 385 16.06 -17.80 -1.61
C VAL A 385 16.57 -19.01 -2.38
N PHE A 386 15.63 -19.83 -2.82
CA PHE A 386 15.88 -21.01 -3.65
C PHE A 386 15.50 -20.69 -5.10
N THR A 387 16.37 -21.10 -6.02
CA THR A 387 16.06 -21.22 -7.44
C THR A 387 16.21 -22.68 -7.83
N VAL A 388 15.13 -23.32 -8.26
CA VAL A 388 15.12 -24.72 -8.69
C VAL A 388 14.74 -24.77 -10.16
N LYS A 389 15.64 -25.30 -10.98
CA LYS A 389 15.49 -25.36 -12.43
C LYS A 389 15.42 -26.81 -12.88
N THR A 390 14.35 -27.15 -13.59
CA THR A 390 14.15 -28.45 -14.24
C THR A 390 14.24 -28.30 -15.75
N LEU A 391 13.94 -29.37 -16.49
CA LEU A 391 13.79 -29.30 -17.95
C LEU A 391 12.50 -28.58 -18.38
N LYS A 392 11.51 -28.47 -17.48
CA LYS A 392 10.17 -27.97 -17.78
C LYS A 392 9.93 -26.56 -17.26
N GLU A 393 10.57 -26.20 -16.14
CA GLU A 393 10.29 -24.93 -15.45
C GLU A 393 11.49 -24.45 -14.63
N GLU A 394 11.41 -23.19 -14.22
CA GLU A 394 12.29 -22.56 -13.24
C GLU A 394 11.40 -21.95 -12.16
N LEU A 395 11.53 -22.42 -10.92
CA LEU A 395 10.74 -21.95 -9.78
C LEU A 395 11.66 -21.30 -8.75
N MET A 396 11.25 -20.11 -8.29
CA MET A 396 11.85 -19.47 -7.13
C MET A 396 10.91 -19.54 -5.93
N PHE A 397 11.45 -19.74 -4.74
CA PHE A 397 10.72 -19.61 -3.48
C PHE A 397 11.66 -19.16 -2.36
N LYS A 398 11.10 -18.70 -1.24
CA LYS A 398 11.89 -18.25 -0.07
C LYS A 398 11.52 -19.05 1.18
N LEU A 399 12.53 -19.38 1.97
CA LEU A 399 12.37 -19.94 3.31
C LEU A 399 12.88 -18.88 4.28
N LYS A 400 12.00 -18.36 5.14
CA LYS A 400 12.37 -17.36 6.15
C LYS A 400 12.56 -18.00 7.52
N CYS A 401 13.49 -17.47 8.30
CA CYS A 401 13.67 -17.82 9.70
C CYS A 401 12.48 -17.35 10.53
N GLU A 402 12.10 -18.15 11.53
CA GLU A 402 10.93 -17.91 12.38
C GLU A 402 11.07 -16.62 13.18
N ASP A 403 12.23 -16.42 13.81
CA ASP A 403 12.50 -15.23 14.63
C ASP A 403 12.42 -13.94 13.79
N TYR A 404 12.99 -13.95 12.58
CA TYR A 404 12.86 -12.84 11.64
C TYR A 404 11.39 -12.54 11.30
N CYS A 405 10.59 -13.58 11.02
CA CYS A 405 9.18 -13.38 10.67
C CYS A 405 8.37 -12.77 11.82
N GLU A 406 8.65 -13.19 13.07
CA GLU A 406 8.01 -12.64 14.25
C GLU A 406 8.35 -11.16 14.44
N ILE A 407 9.63 -10.80 14.37
CA ILE A 407 10.06 -9.41 14.51
C ILE A 407 9.54 -8.54 13.36
N HIS A 408 9.64 -9.01 12.10
CA HIS A 408 9.13 -8.30 10.94
C HIS A 408 7.62 -8.02 11.05
N LYS A 409 6.84 -8.98 11.57
CA LYS A 409 5.41 -8.79 11.83
C LYS A 409 5.15 -7.73 12.89
N VAL A 410 5.94 -7.75 13.98
CA VAL A 410 5.81 -6.71 15.02
C VAL A 410 6.18 -5.35 14.47
N ILE A 411 7.23 -5.24 13.66
CA ILE A 411 7.64 -3.99 12.99
C ILE A 411 6.50 -3.45 12.13
N GLY A 412 5.84 -4.29 11.31
CA GLY A 412 4.71 -3.88 10.49
C GLY A 412 3.56 -3.25 11.29
N VAL A 413 3.25 -3.81 12.46
CA VAL A 413 2.20 -3.29 13.35
C VAL A 413 2.68 -2.06 14.13
N ALA A 414 3.88 -2.13 14.70
CA ALA A 414 4.40 -1.14 15.62
C ALA A 414 4.82 0.16 14.93
N ASN A 415 5.18 0.10 13.65
CA ASN A 415 5.52 1.27 12.85
C ASN A 415 4.32 2.02 12.32
N SER A 416 3.09 1.54 12.55
CA SER A 416 1.89 2.23 12.12
C SER A 416 1.64 3.45 13.01
N PRO A 417 1.71 4.68 12.49
CA PRO A 417 1.39 5.87 13.28
C PRO A 417 -0.01 5.81 13.86
N LYS A 418 -0.94 5.12 13.16
CA LYS A 418 -2.30 4.87 13.62
C LYS A 418 -2.35 3.99 14.86
N VAL A 419 -1.61 2.89 14.88
CA VAL A 419 -1.58 1.99 16.05
C VAL A 419 -0.98 2.73 17.24
N VAL A 420 0.16 3.41 17.05
CA VAL A 420 0.81 4.19 18.11
C VAL A 420 -0.11 5.28 18.65
N PHE A 421 -0.78 6.01 17.76
CA PHE A 421 -1.77 7.02 18.11
C PHE A 421 -2.92 6.48 18.95
N GLU A 422 -3.51 5.36 18.54
CA GLU A 422 -4.61 4.70 19.27
C GLU A 422 -4.17 4.31 20.69
N GLN A 423 -2.95 3.77 20.86
CA GLN A 423 -2.42 3.42 22.17
C GLN A 423 -2.17 4.64 23.06
N ILE A 424 -1.73 5.77 22.49
CA ILE A 424 -1.52 7.02 23.23
C ILE A 424 -2.87 7.62 23.69
N VAL A 425 -3.87 7.66 22.80
CA VAL A 425 -5.20 8.21 23.14
C VAL A 425 -5.94 7.34 24.17
N GLN A 426 -5.71 6.02 24.16
CA GLN A 426 -6.29 5.06 25.10
C GLN A 426 -5.51 4.94 26.42
N ASP A 427 -4.39 5.66 26.58
CA ASP A 427 -3.52 5.59 27.76
C ASP A 427 -2.94 4.16 28.00
N THR A 428 -2.69 3.42 26.92
CA THR A 428 -2.15 2.03 26.94
C THR A 428 -0.77 1.91 26.30
N PHE A 429 -0.10 3.04 26.04
CA PHE A 429 1.20 3.05 25.36
C PHE A 429 2.30 2.29 26.12
N ASP A 430 2.33 2.36 27.45
CA ASP A 430 3.33 1.67 28.28
C ASP A 430 3.19 0.14 28.20
N ASP A 431 1.95 -0.37 28.19
CA ASP A 431 1.69 -1.80 28.02
C ASP A 431 2.00 -2.28 26.60
N PHE A 432 1.78 -1.40 25.61
CA PHE A 432 2.11 -1.66 24.22
C PHE A 432 3.64 -1.74 24.03
N ILE A 433 4.38 -0.74 24.49
CA ILE A 433 5.84 -0.68 24.30
C ILE A 433 6.57 -1.82 25.04
N ALA A 434 6.02 -2.29 26.17
CA ALA A 434 6.57 -3.45 26.88
C ALA A 434 6.55 -4.74 26.04
N LYS A 435 5.61 -4.86 25.09
CA LYS A 435 5.47 -6.01 24.19
C LYS A 435 6.23 -5.83 22.87
N VAL A 436 6.73 -4.63 22.59
CA VAL A 436 7.52 -4.33 21.40
C VAL A 436 8.96 -4.81 21.65
N PRO A 437 9.55 -5.61 20.74
CA PRO A 437 10.96 -6.02 20.82
C PRO A 437 11.89 -4.81 20.92
N ASP A 438 12.99 -4.94 21.69
CA ASP A 438 13.92 -3.84 21.95
C ASP A 438 14.48 -3.19 20.67
N VAL A 439 14.67 -3.99 19.62
CA VAL A 439 15.12 -3.54 18.29
C VAL A 439 14.15 -2.52 17.66
N VAL A 440 12.86 -2.62 17.96
CA VAL A 440 11.78 -1.83 17.32
C VAL A 440 11.39 -0.62 18.18
N LYS A 441 11.61 -0.69 19.50
CA LYS A 441 11.23 0.39 20.44
C LYS A 441 11.67 1.79 20.03
N PRO A 442 12.90 2.03 19.54
CA PRO A 442 13.34 3.39 19.15
C PRO A 442 12.42 4.03 18.11
N LEU A 443 11.98 3.27 17.10
CA LEU A 443 11.11 3.77 16.05
C LEU A 443 9.70 4.07 16.56
N VAL A 444 9.17 3.24 17.46
CA VAL A 444 7.88 3.49 18.11
C VAL A 444 7.93 4.76 18.95
N TYR A 445 9.02 4.99 19.68
CA TYR A 445 9.23 6.23 20.44
C TYR A 445 9.35 7.45 19.53
N ASP A 446 10.04 7.35 18.38
CA ASP A 446 10.13 8.45 17.41
C ASP A 446 8.73 8.87 16.92
N ILE A 447 7.85 7.91 16.59
CA ILE A 447 6.45 8.17 16.21
C ILE A 447 5.65 8.77 17.38
N ALA A 448 5.79 8.19 18.56
CA ALA A 448 5.08 8.65 19.76
C ALA A 448 5.44 10.09 20.14
N ASN A 449 6.72 10.47 20.00
CA ASN A 449 7.19 11.83 20.23
C ASN A 449 6.50 12.85 19.34
N VAL A 450 6.36 12.57 18.03
CA VAL A 450 5.62 13.46 17.11
C VAL A 450 4.16 13.65 17.54
N ILE A 451 3.51 12.56 17.98
CA ILE A 451 2.12 12.60 18.44
C ILE A 451 2.01 13.39 19.75
N TRP A 452 2.90 13.15 20.71
CA TRP A 452 2.91 13.89 21.97
C TRP A 452 3.17 15.38 21.75
N GLU A 453 4.13 15.74 20.91
CA GLU A 453 4.40 17.14 20.56
C GLU A 453 3.17 17.83 19.96
N TYR A 454 2.48 17.16 19.04
CA TYR A 454 1.21 17.67 18.49
C TYR A 454 0.15 17.86 19.57
N ILE A 455 -0.08 16.85 20.42
CA ILE A 455 -1.06 16.91 21.52
C ILE A 455 -0.72 18.05 22.47
N GLN A 456 0.56 18.24 22.82
CA GLN A 456 1.00 19.33 23.70
C GLN A 456 0.78 20.70 23.05
N SER A 457 1.09 20.84 21.76
CA SER A 457 0.82 22.08 21.01
C SER A 457 -0.68 22.39 20.96
N LEU A 458 -1.51 21.40 20.68
CA LEU A 458 -2.96 21.55 20.64
C LEU A 458 -3.52 21.93 22.02
N LYS A 459 -3.06 21.26 23.09
CA LYS A 459 -3.45 21.60 24.47
C LYS A 459 -3.18 23.07 24.78
N LYS A 460 -1.98 23.54 24.46
CA LYS A 460 -1.58 24.93 24.68
C LYS A 460 -2.44 25.92 23.88
N ASP A 461 -2.77 25.59 22.63
CA ASP A 461 -3.60 26.45 21.78
C ASP A 461 -5.05 26.52 22.27
N VAL A 462 -5.63 25.38 22.64
CA VAL A 462 -6.96 25.31 23.27
C VAL A 462 -6.98 26.10 24.57
N GLU A 463 -6.03 25.86 25.47
CA GLU A 463 -5.91 26.59 26.74
C GLU A 463 -5.78 28.11 26.52
N HIS A 464 -5.01 28.53 25.52
CA HIS A 464 -4.91 29.94 25.15
C HIS A 464 -6.28 30.51 24.77
N HIS A 465 -7.01 29.87 23.85
CA HIS A 465 -8.32 30.35 23.42
C HIS A 465 -9.37 30.32 24.54
N LEU A 466 -9.34 29.30 25.40
CA LEU A 466 -10.22 29.23 26.57
C LEU A 466 -9.94 30.37 27.56
N SER A 467 -8.66 30.72 27.76
CA SER A 467 -8.26 31.82 28.65
C SER A 467 -8.73 33.20 28.18
N LEU A 468 -9.05 33.36 26.88
CA LEU A 468 -9.59 34.60 26.32
C LEU A 468 -11.07 34.81 26.65
N ILE A 469 -11.79 33.77 27.09
CA ILE A 469 -13.21 33.87 27.44
C ILE A 469 -13.34 34.76 28.69
N PRO A 470 -14.05 35.90 28.62
CA PRO A 470 -14.19 36.79 29.76
C PRO A 470 -14.86 36.10 30.96
N LYS A 471 -14.34 36.33 32.16
CA LYS A 471 -14.85 35.69 33.38
C LYS A 471 -16.32 36.01 33.65
N GLU A 472 -16.79 37.17 33.21
CA GLU A 472 -18.16 37.64 33.41
C GLU A 472 -19.18 36.84 32.57
N ILE A 473 -18.73 36.08 31.57
CA ILE A 473 -19.58 35.23 30.74
C ILE A 473 -19.42 33.72 31.01
N LEU A 474 -18.60 33.34 32.01
CA LEU A 474 -18.48 31.96 32.51
C LEU A 474 -19.60 31.64 33.51
N PHE A 475 -20.26 30.50 33.36
CA PHE A 475 -21.39 30.11 34.18
C PHE A 475 -20.93 29.46 35.50
N SER A 476 -21.63 29.76 36.59
CA SER A 476 -21.52 28.99 37.83
C SER A 476 -22.31 27.68 37.70
N LYS A 477 -21.97 26.71 38.55
CA LYS A 477 -22.69 25.43 38.62
C LYS A 477 -24.18 25.63 38.91
N GLU A 478 -24.48 26.51 39.88
CA GLU A 478 -25.85 26.86 40.29
C GLU A 478 -26.65 27.52 39.15
N GLU A 479 -26.03 28.42 38.36
CA GLU A 479 -26.69 29.05 37.20
C GLU A 479 -27.15 28.00 36.18
N ILE A 480 -26.34 26.97 35.94
CA ILE A 480 -26.64 25.90 34.99
C ILE A 480 -27.71 24.95 35.54
N GLU A 481 -27.55 24.52 36.80
CA GLU A 481 -28.50 23.64 37.48
C GLU A 481 -29.90 24.28 37.47
N ASN A 482 -30.02 25.55 37.88
CA ASN A 482 -31.29 26.29 37.87
C ASN A 482 -31.89 26.43 36.45
N HIS A 483 -31.06 26.65 35.42
CA HIS A 483 -31.55 26.76 34.05
C HIS A 483 -32.05 25.42 33.48
N MET A 484 -31.34 24.33 33.81
CA MET A 484 -31.72 22.97 33.41
C MET A 484 -33.00 22.55 34.12
N GLU A 485 -33.10 22.80 35.43
CA GLU A 485 -34.30 22.55 36.22
C GLU A 485 -35.51 23.32 35.67
N PHE A 486 -35.36 24.62 35.38
CA PHE A 486 -36.41 25.42 34.76
C PHE A 486 -36.90 24.82 33.43
N LYS A 487 -35.97 24.44 32.53
CA LYS A 487 -36.32 23.83 31.24
C LYS A 487 -37.02 22.49 31.40
N GLN A 488 -36.55 21.66 32.32
CA GLN A 488 -37.14 20.36 32.59
C GLN A 488 -38.55 20.51 33.15
N LEU A 489 -38.72 21.36 34.17
CA LEU A 489 -40.02 21.68 34.76
C LEU A 489 -41.02 22.16 33.68
N VAL A 490 -40.63 23.13 32.85
CA VAL A 490 -41.52 23.65 31.80
C VAL A 490 -41.94 22.55 30.83
N LYS A 491 -41.01 21.67 30.44
CA LYS A 491 -41.26 20.63 29.43
C LYS A 491 -42.00 19.42 29.97
N GLU A 492 -41.64 18.94 31.16
CA GLU A 492 -42.09 17.64 31.69
C GLU A 492 -43.25 17.77 32.67
N GLU A 493 -43.40 18.91 33.32
CA GLU A 493 -44.44 19.12 34.33
C GLU A 493 -45.47 20.17 33.89
N ILE A 494 -45.04 21.28 33.28
CA ILE A 494 -45.96 22.38 32.93
C ILE A 494 -46.61 22.18 31.56
N ALA A 495 -45.85 21.84 30.52
CA ALA A 495 -46.38 21.64 29.17
C ALA A 495 -47.49 20.56 29.09
N PRO A 496 -47.41 19.41 29.80
CA PRO A 496 -48.49 18.43 29.81
C PRO A 496 -49.78 18.92 30.47
N LEU A 497 -49.71 19.99 31.28
CA LEU A 497 -50.89 20.57 31.93
C LEU A 497 -51.64 21.56 31.05
N ILE A 498 -51.15 21.89 29.84
CA ILE A 498 -51.82 22.79 28.89
C ILE A 498 -53.16 22.18 28.44
N ASP A 499 -54.24 22.96 28.49
CA ASP A 499 -55.59 22.54 28.09
C ASP A 499 -55.60 21.73 26.77
N ASP A 500 -56.09 20.49 26.84
CA ASP A 500 -56.17 19.56 25.71
C ASP A 500 -57.11 19.99 24.60
N LYS A 501 -57.99 20.96 24.86
CA LYS A 501 -58.86 21.56 23.84
C LYS A 501 -58.12 22.54 22.93
N LEU A 502 -56.90 22.97 23.29
CA LEU A 502 -56.10 23.87 22.47
C LEU A 502 -55.44 23.12 21.30
N SER A 503 -55.37 23.81 20.15
CA SER A 503 -54.66 23.28 18.98
C SER A 503 -53.17 23.14 19.26
N LYS A 504 -52.49 22.23 18.54
CA LYS A 504 -51.04 22.00 18.69
C LYS A 504 -50.23 23.30 18.61
N ASN A 505 -50.56 24.20 17.67
CA ASN A 505 -49.87 25.49 17.53
C ASN A 505 -50.05 26.38 18.75
N LYS A 506 -51.25 26.41 19.34
CA LYS A 506 -51.53 27.20 20.55
C LYS A 506 -50.81 26.66 21.78
N LYS A 507 -50.65 25.33 21.87
CA LYS A 507 -49.83 24.70 22.91
C LYS A 507 -48.36 25.12 22.78
N THR A 508 -47.81 25.08 21.57
CA THR A 508 -46.43 25.54 21.30
C THR A 508 -46.24 27.03 21.59
N GLU A 509 -47.19 27.89 21.18
CA GLU A 509 -47.14 29.33 21.50
C GLU A 509 -47.12 29.60 23.00
N LEU A 510 -47.88 28.83 23.80
CA LEU A 510 -47.89 28.95 25.26
C LEU A 510 -46.55 28.53 25.88
N GLU A 511 -45.95 27.44 25.42
CA GLU A 511 -44.61 27.01 25.85
C GLU A 511 -43.55 28.09 25.54
N GLU A 512 -43.57 28.64 24.32
CA GLU A 512 -42.66 29.72 23.91
C GLU A 512 -42.89 31.01 24.69
N ALA A 513 -44.14 31.31 25.06
CA ALA A 513 -44.49 32.45 25.91
C ALA A 513 -43.93 32.29 27.33
N LEU A 514 -44.00 31.08 27.92
CA LEU A 514 -43.45 30.80 29.26
C LEU A 514 -41.93 31.01 29.26
N LEU A 515 -41.25 30.49 28.23
CA LEU A 515 -39.82 30.70 28.04
C LEU A 515 -39.48 32.20 27.85
N SER A 516 -40.24 32.89 26.99
CA SER A 516 -40.01 34.31 26.68
C SER A 516 -40.15 35.19 27.93
N LYS A 517 -41.17 34.95 28.75
CA LYS A 517 -41.37 35.68 30.01
C LYS A 517 -40.23 35.43 30.99
N ALA A 518 -39.78 34.19 31.15
CA ALA A 518 -38.63 33.88 32.01
C ALA A 518 -37.32 34.52 31.52
N PHE A 519 -37.15 34.66 30.19
CA PHE A 519 -36.01 35.36 29.60
C PHE A 519 -36.13 36.89 29.64
N GLY A 520 -37.18 37.43 30.27
CA GLY A 520 -37.41 38.87 30.43
C GLY A 520 -37.84 39.57 29.14
N LYS A 521 -38.45 38.83 28.20
CA LYS A 521 -39.10 39.36 27.00
C LYS A 521 -40.61 39.45 27.23
N GLU A 522 -41.27 40.37 26.53
CA GLU A 522 -42.74 40.38 26.49
C GLU A 522 -43.22 39.12 25.75
N PRO A 523 -44.03 38.25 26.39
CA PRO A 523 -44.56 37.07 25.75
C PRO A 523 -45.65 37.47 24.74
N PHE A 524 -45.65 36.86 23.56
CA PHE A 524 -46.72 37.04 22.58
C PHE A 524 -47.85 36.07 22.91
N ILE A 525 -48.96 36.58 23.46
CA ILE A 525 -50.10 35.79 23.89
C ILE A 525 -51.37 36.47 23.39
N ASP A 526 -52.32 35.69 22.88
CA ASP A 526 -53.61 36.22 22.47
C ASP A 526 -54.61 36.26 23.64
N LYS A 527 -55.70 37.00 23.44
CA LYS A 527 -56.75 37.17 24.44
C LYS A 527 -57.40 35.86 24.92
N TYR A 528 -57.34 34.80 24.11
CA TYR A 528 -57.95 33.49 24.40
C TYR A 528 -57.02 32.59 25.23
N THR A 529 -55.70 32.80 25.15
CA THR A 529 -54.67 32.01 25.82
C THR A 529 -54.08 32.70 27.07
N GLU A 530 -54.37 33.99 27.28
CA GLU A 530 -53.89 34.78 28.43
C GLU A 530 -54.20 34.15 29.79
N LYS A 531 -55.44 33.69 30.01
CA LYS A 531 -55.82 33.08 31.30
C LYS A 531 -55.04 31.80 31.58
N GLU A 532 -54.87 31.00 30.55
CA GLU A 532 -54.15 29.73 30.63
C GLU A 532 -52.66 29.96 30.86
N PHE A 533 -52.08 30.95 30.19
CA PHE A 533 -50.72 31.40 30.43
C PHE A 533 -50.48 31.82 31.88
N GLN A 534 -51.34 32.67 32.45
CA GLN A 534 -51.18 33.11 33.84
C GLN A 534 -51.30 31.94 34.84
N ARG A 535 -52.19 30.98 34.56
CA ARG A 535 -52.30 29.73 35.34
C ARG A 535 -51.00 28.95 35.30
N LEU A 536 -50.47 28.67 34.12
CA LEU A 536 -49.23 27.90 33.95
C LEU A 536 -48.02 28.64 34.53
N TRP A 537 -47.92 29.95 34.34
CA TRP A 537 -46.85 30.77 34.90
C TRP A 537 -46.81 30.73 36.44
N SER A 538 -47.98 30.69 37.09
CA SER A 538 -48.08 30.61 38.55
C SER A 538 -47.55 29.31 39.16
N LEU A 539 -47.44 28.25 38.36
CA LEU A 539 -46.93 26.95 38.79
C LEU A 539 -45.38 26.89 38.80
N ILE A 540 -44.71 27.85 38.15
CA ILE A 540 -43.25 27.90 38.09
C ILE A 540 -42.72 28.51 39.40
N PRO A 541 -41.83 27.84 40.16
CA PRO A 541 -41.24 28.39 41.38
C PRO A 541 -40.58 29.75 41.17
N SER A 542 -40.75 30.66 42.15
CA SER A 542 -40.27 32.04 42.04
C SER A 542 -38.76 32.18 41.77
N HIS A 543 -37.95 31.26 42.30
CA HIS A 543 -36.50 31.23 42.06
C HIS A 543 -36.13 30.81 40.62
N LEU A 544 -37.02 30.10 39.90
CA LEU A 544 -36.80 29.68 38.51
C LEU A 544 -37.41 30.65 37.48
N GLN A 545 -38.35 31.52 37.90
CA GLN A 545 -39.06 32.45 37.01
C GLN A 545 -38.16 33.51 36.34
N ASN A 546 -36.99 33.81 36.90
CA ASN A 546 -36.08 34.82 36.35
C ASN A 546 -34.83 34.19 35.75
N GLN A 547 -34.84 34.02 34.43
CA GLN A 547 -33.73 33.46 33.63
C GLN A 547 -33.07 34.53 32.74
N LYS A 548 -33.37 35.81 32.97
CA LYS A 548 -32.97 36.92 32.09
C LYS A 548 -31.46 37.08 31.98
N GLU A 549 -30.75 37.14 33.10
CA GLU A 549 -29.29 37.30 33.08
C GLU A 549 -28.58 36.06 32.53
N PHE A 550 -29.07 34.85 32.84
CA PHE A 550 -28.57 33.62 32.21
C PHE A 550 -28.68 33.70 30.68
N LYS A 551 -29.86 34.07 30.15
CA LYS A 551 -30.07 34.13 28.69
C LYS A 551 -29.21 35.20 28.01
N LYS A 552 -29.01 36.34 28.67
CA LYS A 552 -28.14 37.42 28.19
C LYS A 552 -26.67 37.00 28.18
N LYS A 553 -26.22 36.29 29.21
CA LYS A 553 -24.89 35.70 29.32
C LYS A 553 -24.66 34.66 28.22
N GLU A 554 -25.63 33.78 27.98
CA GLU A 554 -25.61 32.80 26.89
C GLU A 554 -25.48 33.48 25.52
N GLY A 555 -26.26 34.54 25.26
CA GLY A 555 -26.15 35.30 24.02
C GLY A 555 -24.78 35.96 23.82
N ARG A 556 -24.18 36.49 24.91
CA ARG A 556 -22.82 37.05 24.88
C ARG A 556 -21.76 35.99 24.64
N LEU A 557 -21.88 34.83 25.29
CA LEU A 557 -21.01 33.68 25.08
C LEU A 557 -21.04 33.22 23.63
N LEU A 558 -22.23 32.97 23.08
CA LEU A 558 -22.39 32.58 21.68
C LEU A 558 -21.78 33.61 20.73
N GLY A 559 -22.01 34.91 20.99
CA GLY A 559 -21.42 35.99 20.21
C GLY A 559 -19.90 36.06 20.30
N PHE A 560 -19.32 35.82 21.49
CA PHE A 560 -17.88 35.78 21.70
C PHE A 560 -17.26 34.57 20.99
N VAL A 561 -17.75 33.37 21.27
CA VAL A 561 -17.28 32.11 20.68
C VAL A 561 -17.37 32.16 19.16
N HIS A 562 -18.45 32.69 18.61
CA HIS A 562 -18.59 32.79 17.16
C HIS A 562 -17.54 33.71 16.51
N LYS A 563 -17.14 34.79 17.18
CA LYS A 563 -16.25 35.84 16.65
C LYS A 563 -14.77 35.63 16.96
N GLN A 564 -14.46 35.11 18.14
CA GLN A 564 -13.11 35.14 18.73
C GLN A 564 -12.49 33.74 18.89
N VAL A 565 -13.28 32.67 18.79
CA VAL A 565 -12.80 31.29 18.94
C VAL A 565 -12.78 30.61 17.57
N PRO A 566 -11.66 29.99 17.16
CA PRO A 566 -11.58 29.20 15.93
C PRO A 566 -12.67 28.14 15.86
N ASN A 567 -13.16 27.84 14.64
CA ASN A 567 -14.24 26.87 14.44
C ASN A 567 -13.97 25.51 15.12
N ALA A 568 -12.73 25.04 15.09
CA ALA A 568 -12.31 23.78 15.69
C ALA A 568 -12.53 23.70 17.22
N TYR A 569 -12.53 24.85 17.91
CA TYR A 569 -12.57 24.89 19.39
C TYR A 569 -13.91 25.39 19.94
N LYS A 570 -14.89 25.70 19.08
CA LYS A 570 -16.16 26.31 19.50
C LYS A 570 -16.95 25.42 20.47
N ALA A 571 -17.00 24.12 20.22
CA ALA A 571 -17.70 23.18 21.10
C ALA A 571 -17.07 23.15 22.50
N ILE A 572 -15.75 22.96 22.55
CA ILE A 572 -14.98 22.96 23.79
C ILE A 572 -15.06 24.29 24.55
N ALA A 573 -15.06 25.42 23.84
CA ALA A 573 -15.23 26.73 24.47
C ALA A 573 -16.60 26.89 25.15
N LEU A 574 -17.67 26.35 24.56
CA LEU A 574 -19.00 26.36 25.16
C LEU A 574 -19.08 25.45 26.39
N GLU A 575 -18.45 24.28 26.34
CA GLU A 575 -18.36 23.34 27.47
C GLU A 575 -17.56 23.93 28.62
N HIS A 576 -16.38 24.47 28.34
CA HIS A 576 -15.54 25.15 29.31
C HIS A 576 -16.28 26.32 29.99
N ALA A 577 -16.96 27.15 29.19
CA ALA A 577 -17.72 28.26 29.73
C ALA A 577 -18.89 27.82 30.63
N ARG A 578 -19.37 26.59 30.45
CA ARG A 578 -20.38 25.94 31.28
C ARG A 578 -19.79 25.08 32.40
N GLY A 579 -18.47 25.16 32.65
CA GLY A 579 -17.82 24.43 33.74
C GLY A 579 -17.75 22.90 33.55
N PHE A 580 -17.96 22.40 32.33
CA PHE A 580 -17.72 21.00 32.00
C PHE A 580 -16.22 20.73 31.84
N GLN A 581 -15.79 19.51 32.17
CA GLN A 581 -14.43 19.06 31.93
C GLN A 581 -14.20 18.96 30.42
N VAL A 582 -13.12 19.58 29.94
CA VAL A 582 -12.77 19.62 28.52
C VAL A 582 -11.93 18.40 28.16
N GLU A 583 -12.43 17.57 27.26
CA GLU A 583 -11.69 16.43 26.72
C GLU A 583 -10.90 16.84 25.46
N ILE A 584 -9.73 17.44 25.64
CA ILE A 584 -8.90 17.94 24.52
C ILE A 584 -8.51 16.81 23.53
N LEU A 585 -8.33 15.58 24.03
CA LEU A 585 -8.01 14.42 23.18
C LEU A 585 -9.11 14.11 22.16
N SER A 586 -10.37 14.51 22.41
CA SER A 586 -11.46 14.34 21.45
C SER A 586 -11.30 15.19 20.17
N LEU A 587 -10.45 16.22 20.19
CA LEU A 587 -10.14 17.04 19.02
C LEU A 587 -9.00 16.49 18.17
N VAL A 588 -8.28 15.48 18.66
CA VAL A 588 -7.10 15.00 17.97
C VAL A 588 -7.53 14.00 16.89
N ASP A 589 -7.44 14.40 15.62
CA ASP A 589 -7.48 13.47 14.49
C ASP A 589 -6.05 13.22 14.02
N ILE A 590 -5.69 11.94 13.85
CA ILE A 590 -4.39 11.55 13.32
C ILE A 590 -4.07 12.19 11.96
N LYS A 591 -5.10 12.50 11.15
CA LYS A 591 -4.93 13.14 9.84
C LYS A 591 -4.33 14.54 9.92
N ASP A 592 -4.46 15.20 11.07
CA ASP A 592 -3.91 16.53 11.31
C ASP A 592 -2.43 16.49 11.73
N ILE A 593 -1.92 15.29 12.06
CA ILE A 593 -0.54 15.07 12.47
C ILE A 593 0.34 14.80 11.25
N ARG A 594 1.37 15.62 11.07
CA ARG A 594 2.34 15.48 9.98
C ARG A 594 3.53 14.65 10.44
N PHE A 595 3.65 13.45 9.89
CA PHE A 595 4.78 12.54 10.16
C PHE A 595 5.95 12.72 9.19
N ASP A 596 5.92 13.75 8.33
CA ASP A 596 6.89 13.91 7.23
C ASP A 596 8.33 14.14 7.73
N PHE A 597 8.51 14.70 8.92
CA PHE A 597 9.84 14.90 9.53
C PHE A 597 10.48 13.59 10.02
N LEU A 598 9.69 12.55 10.27
CA LEU A 598 10.23 11.21 10.49
C LEU A 598 10.82 10.67 9.19
N LYS A 599 10.28 11.06 8.02
CA LYS A 599 10.81 10.70 6.70
C LYS A 599 12.09 11.47 6.35
N GLU A 600 12.23 12.73 6.79
CA GLU A 600 13.45 13.51 6.54
C GLU A 600 14.59 13.15 7.49
N SER A 601 14.29 12.59 8.67
CA SER A 601 15.31 12.11 9.61
C SER A 601 15.64 10.62 9.45
N LYS A 602 14.72 9.80 8.90
CA LYS A 602 14.94 8.41 8.48
C LYS A 602 13.98 8.07 7.34
N THR A 603 14.47 8.09 6.11
CA THR A 603 13.66 7.93 4.89
C THR A 603 12.74 6.71 4.91
N GLU A 604 11.44 6.99 4.99
CA GLU A 604 10.28 6.13 4.72
C GLU A 604 10.41 4.65 5.08
N VAL A 605 9.99 4.36 6.32
CA VAL A 605 9.58 3.03 6.74
C VAL A 605 8.56 2.47 5.75
N ILE A 606 8.97 1.34 5.19
CA ILE A 606 8.28 0.48 4.26
C ILE A 606 6.89 0.10 4.79
N VAL A 607 5.86 0.51 4.06
CA VAL A 607 4.53 -0.09 4.20
C VAL A 607 4.44 -1.25 3.21
N GLU A 608 5.17 -2.34 3.48
CA GLU A 608 4.88 -3.66 2.92
C GLU A 608 3.98 -4.45 3.89
N GLU A 609 2.68 -4.18 3.79
CA GLU A 609 1.61 -5.16 3.95
C GLU A 609 0.54 -4.87 2.89
#